data_AF-A0A951T2M2-F1
#
_entry.id   AF-A0A951T2M2-F1
#
_cell.length_a   1.000
_cell.length_b   1.000
_cell.length_c   1.000
_cell.angle_alpha   90.00
_cell.angle_beta   90.00
_cell.angle_gamma   90.00
#
_symmetry.space_group_name_H-M   'P 1'
#
loop_
_entity.id
_entity.type
_entity.pdbx_description
1 polymer ?
#
loop_
_entity_poly.entity_id
_entity_poly.type
_entity_poly.pdbx_seq_one_letter_code
_entity_poly.pdbx_strand_id
1 'polypeptide(L)'
;LFVSIHADAFVRPEARGSSVYVLSERGATSSAARWLAQRENDADLIGGVNLARQEGHLARTLLDLSQTATINDSLKLGAAVLSELGGINRLHKPQVEQAGFAVLRSPDIPSVLVETAFISNPEEERRLNDKGYQDKMAEAVMRGIRRYFQTNPPVHRTTVARLG
;
A
#
# COMPACT_ATOMS: atom_id res chain seq x y z
N LEU A 1 -3.25 10.59 -3.59
CA LEU A 1 -2.65 9.43 -2.88
C LEU A 1 -3.76 8.41 -2.65
N PHE A 2 -3.41 7.14 -2.53
CA PHE A 2 -4.33 6.04 -2.21
C PHE A 2 -3.72 5.18 -1.09
N VAL A 3 -4.55 4.74 -0.14
CA VAL A 3 -4.16 3.83 0.95
C VAL A 3 -5.20 2.73 1.04
N SER A 4 -4.79 1.49 0.80
CA SER A 4 -5.60 0.31 1.14
C SER A 4 -5.28 -0.11 2.57
N ILE A 5 -6.29 -0.35 3.40
CA ILE A 5 -6.13 -0.77 4.81
C ILE A 5 -6.61 -2.21 4.95
N HIS A 6 -5.74 -3.10 5.43
CA HIS A 6 -5.98 -4.53 5.53
C HIS A 6 -5.72 -5.04 6.95
N ALA A 7 -6.26 -6.22 7.23
CA ALA A 7 -6.10 -6.98 8.47
C ALA A 7 -6.13 -8.48 8.14
N ASP A 8 -5.24 -8.92 7.24
CA ASP A 8 -5.40 -10.19 6.53
C ASP A 8 -5.04 -11.41 7.38
N ALA A 9 -5.55 -12.58 6.99
CA ALA A 9 -5.14 -13.84 7.60
C ALA A 9 -3.85 -14.36 6.96
N PHE A 10 -2.82 -14.63 7.77
CA PHE A 10 -1.59 -15.28 7.31
C PHE A 10 -1.62 -16.79 7.55
N VAL A 11 -0.91 -17.56 6.70
CA VAL A 11 -0.83 -19.04 6.78
C VAL A 11 -0.39 -19.52 8.17
N ARG A 12 0.53 -18.77 8.78
CA ARG A 12 1.10 -19.05 10.09
C ARG A 12 0.42 -18.16 11.14
N PRO A 13 -0.34 -18.72 12.10
CA PRO A 13 -1.04 -17.92 13.12
C PRO A 13 -0.09 -17.18 14.06
N GLU A 14 1.20 -17.54 14.08
CA GLU A 14 2.25 -16.81 14.80
C GLU A 14 2.70 -15.51 14.12
N ALA A 15 2.32 -15.27 12.86
CA ALA A 15 2.60 -14.01 12.18
C ALA A 15 1.83 -12.88 12.86
N ARG A 16 2.53 -11.78 13.17
CA ARG A 16 1.97 -10.60 13.85
C ARG A 16 2.74 -9.34 13.52
N GLY A 17 2.14 -8.20 13.79
CA GLY A 17 2.69 -6.89 13.54
C GLY A 17 2.33 -6.34 12.17
N SER A 18 2.52 -5.03 12.00
CA SER A 18 2.14 -4.35 10.76
C SER A 18 3.14 -4.57 9.62
N SER A 19 2.67 -4.38 8.40
CA SER A 19 3.50 -4.29 7.20
C SER A 19 2.95 -3.28 6.22
N VAL A 20 3.82 -2.76 5.35
CA VAL A 20 3.43 -1.82 4.30
C VAL A 20 3.94 -2.36 2.97
N TYR A 21 3.06 -2.38 1.97
CA TYR A 21 3.34 -2.90 0.65
C TYR A 21 3.14 -1.83 -0.43
N VAL A 22 3.96 -1.92 -1.46
CA VAL A 22 3.88 -1.08 -2.67
C VAL A 22 3.83 -1.97 -3.92
N LEU A 23 3.28 -1.45 -5.02
CA LEU A 23 3.29 -2.15 -6.30
C LEU A 23 4.72 -2.54 -6.73
N SER A 24 4.85 -3.75 -7.28
CA SER A 24 5.98 -4.14 -8.12
C SER A 24 5.48 -4.74 -9.42
N GLU A 25 6.11 -4.35 -10.52
CA GLU A 25 5.87 -4.89 -11.86
C GLU A 25 6.85 -6.01 -12.24
N ARG A 26 7.95 -6.16 -11.49
CA ARG A 26 9.07 -7.05 -11.82
C ARG A 26 9.20 -8.25 -10.88
N GLY A 27 8.22 -8.43 -9.99
CA GLY A 27 8.17 -9.52 -9.02
C GLY A 27 8.20 -9.06 -7.58
N ALA A 28 7.82 -9.96 -6.68
CA ALA A 28 7.71 -9.65 -5.26
C ALA A 28 9.07 -9.67 -4.54
N THR A 29 9.23 -8.82 -3.51
CA THR A 29 10.40 -8.77 -2.61
C THR A 29 10.56 -10.02 -1.77
N SER A 30 9.47 -10.74 -1.50
CA SER A 30 9.48 -12.00 -0.76
C SER A 30 8.39 -12.96 -1.24
N SER A 31 8.55 -14.25 -0.93
CA SER A 31 7.50 -15.25 -1.16
C SER A 31 6.23 -14.95 -0.37
N ALA A 32 6.37 -14.39 0.84
CA ALA A 32 5.25 -13.92 1.65
C ALA A 32 4.48 -12.78 0.96
N ALA A 33 5.19 -11.76 0.46
CA ALA A 33 4.56 -10.66 -0.27
C ALA A 33 3.89 -11.14 -1.58
N ARG A 34 4.51 -12.10 -2.29
CA ARG A 34 3.89 -12.72 -3.47
C ARG A 34 2.59 -13.42 -3.15
N TRP A 35 2.61 -14.25 -2.10
CA TRP A 35 1.45 -15.02 -1.68
C TRP A 35 0.31 -14.12 -1.22
N LEU A 36 0.60 -13.07 -0.45
CA LEU A 36 -0.40 -12.11 0.01
C LEU A 36 -1.04 -11.38 -1.19
N ALA A 37 -0.22 -10.88 -2.12
CA ALA A 37 -0.75 -10.22 -3.32
C ALA A 37 -1.65 -11.13 -4.17
N GLN A 38 -1.32 -12.42 -4.29
CA GLN A 38 -2.18 -13.37 -4.99
C GLN A 38 -3.53 -13.53 -4.28
N ARG A 39 -3.53 -13.71 -2.95
CA ARG A 39 -4.76 -13.82 -2.17
C ARG A 39 -5.64 -12.59 -2.25
N GLU A 40 -5.06 -11.40 -2.10
CA GLU A 40 -5.82 -10.15 -2.15
C GLU A 40 -6.43 -9.92 -3.53
N ASN A 41 -5.66 -10.17 -4.59
CA ASN A 41 -6.17 -10.07 -5.95
C ASN A 41 -7.32 -11.06 -6.22
N ASP A 42 -7.24 -12.29 -5.69
CA ASP A 42 -8.31 -13.28 -5.82
C ASP A 42 -9.56 -12.87 -5.02
N ALA A 43 -9.39 -12.26 -3.84
CA ALA A 43 -10.48 -11.76 -3.02
C ALA A 43 -11.23 -10.60 -3.69
N ASP A 44 -10.50 -9.64 -4.29
CA ASP A 44 -11.08 -8.51 -5.04
C ASP A 44 -11.95 -8.97 -6.22
N LEU A 45 -11.52 -10.04 -6.92
CA LEU A 45 -12.27 -10.66 -8.00
C LEU A 45 -13.60 -11.26 -7.52
N ILE A 46 -13.58 -11.96 -6.38
CA ILE A 46 -14.77 -12.56 -5.77
C ILE A 46 -15.72 -11.47 -5.27
N GLY A 47 -15.18 -10.38 -4.70
CA GLY A 47 -15.94 -9.22 -4.23
C GLY A 47 -16.59 -8.37 -5.32
N GLY A 48 -16.36 -8.71 -6.60
CA GLY A 48 -16.97 -8.02 -7.75
C GLY A 48 -16.27 -6.71 -8.14
N VAL A 49 -15.08 -6.43 -7.59
CA VAL A 49 -14.29 -5.26 -7.99
C VAL A 49 -13.50 -5.63 -9.23
N ASN A 50 -13.96 -5.20 -10.40
CA ASN A 50 -13.22 -5.41 -11.64
C ASN A 50 -12.06 -4.40 -11.72
N LEU A 51 -10.92 -4.74 -11.10
CA LEU A 51 -9.65 -3.99 -11.20
C LEU A 51 -8.97 -4.18 -12.57
N ALA A 52 -9.77 -4.31 -13.63
CA ALA A 52 -9.29 -4.50 -15.00
C ALA A 52 -8.28 -3.42 -15.37
N ARG A 53 -7.21 -3.87 -16.02
CA ARG A 53 -6.20 -3.05 -16.67
C ARG A 53 -6.90 -2.10 -17.64
N GLN A 54 -6.87 -0.80 -17.36
CA GLN A 54 -7.25 0.23 -18.36
C GLN A 54 -6.21 0.21 -19.49
N GLU A 55 -6.41 -0.65 -20.48
CA GLU A 55 -5.61 -0.64 -21.71
C GLU A 55 -6.19 0.38 -22.70
N GLY A 56 -5.72 1.61 -22.60
CA GLY A 56 -5.77 2.58 -23.70
C GLY A 56 -4.42 2.56 -24.43
N HIS A 57 -4.41 2.32 -25.75
CA HIS A 57 -3.21 2.38 -26.59
C HIS A 57 -2.72 3.82 -26.81
N LEU A 58 -2.30 4.50 -25.73
CA LEU A 58 -1.71 5.84 -25.77
C LEU A 58 -0.36 5.83 -25.05
N ALA A 59 0.70 6.18 -25.81
CA ALA A 59 2.09 6.40 -25.40
C ALA A 59 2.60 5.50 -24.25
N ARG A 60 2.80 4.21 -24.54
CA ARG A 60 3.28 3.20 -23.59
C ARG A 60 4.51 3.67 -22.79
N THR A 61 5.47 4.34 -23.44
CA THR A 61 6.65 4.90 -22.75
C THR A 61 6.31 5.99 -21.72
N LEU A 62 5.39 6.92 -22.02
CA LEU A 62 5.00 7.96 -21.07
C LEU A 62 4.23 7.37 -19.90
N LEU A 63 3.39 6.37 -20.16
CA LEU A 63 2.67 5.63 -19.13
C LEU A 63 3.65 4.87 -18.21
N ASP A 64 4.62 4.15 -18.77
CA ASP A 64 5.63 3.40 -18.02
C ASP A 64 6.50 4.33 -17.15
N LEU A 65 6.86 5.51 -17.67
CA LEU A 65 7.59 6.54 -16.91
C LEU A 65 6.75 7.11 -15.78
N SER A 66 5.47 7.43 -16.03
CA SER A 66 4.53 7.89 -15.00
C SER A 66 4.38 6.84 -13.90
N GLN A 67 4.20 5.57 -14.28
CA GLN A 67 4.06 4.48 -13.32
C GLN A 67 5.34 4.28 -12.50
N THR A 68 6.51 4.34 -13.13
CA THR A 68 7.81 4.28 -12.42
C THR A 68 7.94 5.41 -11.39
N ALA A 69 7.60 6.66 -11.77
CA ALA A 69 7.60 7.79 -10.86
C ALA A 69 6.62 7.60 -9.70
N THR A 70 5.40 7.14 -10.00
CA THR A 70 4.36 6.84 -9.00
C THR A 70 4.78 5.72 -8.04
N ILE A 71 5.44 4.66 -8.52
CA ILE A 71 6.00 3.60 -7.65
C ILE A 71 7.06 4.17 -6.71
N ASN A 72 7.97 5.02 -7.23
CA ASN A 72 8.99 5.66 -6.39
C ASN A 72 8.38 6.55 -5.31
N ASP A 73 7.34 7.31 -5.62
CA ASP A 73 6.62 8.12 -4.63
C ASP A 73 5.83 7.25 -3.65
N SER A 74 5.29 6.12 -4.10
CA SER A 74 4.63 5.13 -3.24
C SER A 74 5.62 4.50 -2.25
N LEU A 75 6.86 4.24 -2.66
CA LEU A 75 7.93 3.76 -1.76
C LEU A 75 8.26 4.79 -0.68
N LYS A 76 8.35 6.08 -1.02
CA LYS A 76 8.58 7.15 -0.02
C LYS A 76 7.41 7.27 0.95
N LEU A 77 6.18 7.25 0.43
CA LEU A 77 4.96 7.25 1.24
C LEU A 77 4.95 6.04 2.19
N GLY A 78 5.20 4.84 1.65
CA GLY A 78 5.21 3.60 2.40
C GLY A 78 6.27 3.60 3.49
N ALA A 79 7.47 4.11 3.22
CA ALA A 79 8.54 4.22 4.22
C ALA A 79 8.17 5.19 5.35
N ALA A 80 7.55 6.32 5.03
CA ALA A 80 7.07 7.28 6.02
C ALA A 80 5.97 6.67 6.92
N VAL A 81 5.01 5.95 6.34
CA VAL A 81 3.96 5.24 7.09
C VAL A 81 4.55 4.12 7.95
N LEU A 82 5.40 3.27 7.39
CA LEU A 82 6.02 2.15 8.10
C LEU A 82 6.84 2.62 9.31
N SER A 83 7.55 3.75 9.18
CA SER A 83 8.29 4.36 10.28
C SER A 83 7.40 4.75 11.46
N GLU A 84 6.21 5.32 11.19
CA GLU A 84 5.27 5.71 12.25
C GLU A 84 4.59 4.49 12.89
N LEU A 85 4.28 3.46 12.09
CA LEU A 85 3.74 2.19 12.58
C LEU A 85 4.71 1.47 13.52
N GLY A 86 6.01 1.48 13.20
CA GLY A 86 7.05 0.89 14.06
C GLY A 86 7.18 1.55 15.43
N GLY A 87 6.62 2.75 15.62
CA GLY A 87 6.55 3.44 16.91
C GLY A 87 5.37 3.01 17.80
N ILE A 88 4.36 2.33 17.24
CA ILE A 88 3.14 1.93 17.97
C ILE A 88 3.01 0.42 18.16
N ASN A 89 3.58 -0.39 17.26
CA ASN A 89 3.54 -1.84 17.35
C ASN A 89 4.79 -2.49 16.75
N ARG A 90 4.84 -3.82 16.85
CA ARG A 90 5.87 -4.61 16.17
C ARG A 90 5.62 -4.53 14.67
N LEU A 91 6.68 -4.35 13.89
CA LEU A 91 6.64 -4.57 12.46
C LEU A 91 6.85 -6.05 12.14
N HIS A 92 5.99 -6.61 11.28
CA HIS A 92 6.22 -7.94 10.70
C HIS A 92 7.41 -7.92 9.74
N LYS A 93 7.58 -6.81 9.00
CA LYS A 93 8.72 -6.53 8.13
C LYS A 93 9.30 -5.15 8.45
N PRO A 94 10.62 -5.01 8.64
CA PRO A 94 11.23 -3.73 8.97
C PRO A 94 11.35 -2.80 7.75
N GLN A 95 11.02 -3.28 6.56
CA GLN A 95 11.11 -2.56 5.30
C GLN A 95 9.79 -2.66 4.54
N VAL A 96 9.54 -1.70 3.65
CA VAL A 96 8.42 -1.76 2.71
C VAL A 96 8.65 -2.93 1.77
N GLU A 97 7.66 -3.81 1.68
CA GLU A 97 7.69 -4.92 0.73
C GLU A 97 7.02 -4.51 -0.58
N GLN A 98 7.30 -5.22 -1.66
CA GLN A 98 6.63 -4.99 -2.94
C GLN A 98 6.11 -6.29 -3.53
N ALA A 99 4.95 -6.23 -4.18
CA ALA A 99 4.38 -7.32 -4.96
C ALA A 99 3.33 -6.79 -5.94
N GLY A 100 2.78 -7.68 -6.77
CA GLY A 100 1.82 -7.32 -7.82
C GLY A 100 0.39 -7.16 -7.32
N PHE A 101 0.15 -6.28 -6.33
CA PHE A 101 -1.21 -5.96 -5.84
C PHE A 101 -1.99 -5.17 -6.90
N ALA A 102 -3.15 -5.68 -7.32
CA ALA A 102 -3.99 -5.06 -8.34
C ALA A 102 -4.57 -3.73 -7.85
N VAL A 103 -4.95 -3.65 -6.57
CA VAL A 103 -5.48 -2.43 -5.94
C VAL A 103 -4.49 -1.26 -5.96
N LEU A 104 -3.18 -1.53 -6.13
CA LEU A 104 -2.12 -0.52 -6.14
C LEU A 104 -1.70 -0.06 -7.54
N ARG A 105 -2.42 -0.46 -8.61
CA ARG A 105 -1.94 -0.34 -10.00
C ARG A 105 -2.18 1.02 -10.67
N SER A 106 -2.65 2.04 -9.95
CA SER A 106 -2.91 3.37 -10.52
C SER A 106 -1.60 4.02 -11.02
N PRO A 107 -1.50 4.43 -12.30
CA PRO A 107 -0.24 4.92 -12.88
C PRO A 107 0.16 6.35 -12.47
N ASP A 108 -0.76 7.12 -11.89
CA ASP A 108 -0.59 8.54 -11.54
C ASP A 108 -0.96 8.87 -10.07
N ILE A 109 -1.25 7.86 -9.25
CA ILE A 109 -1.62 8.02 -7.84
C ILE A 109 -0.66 7.20 -6.97
N PRO A 110 0.16 7.84 -6.11
CA PRO A 110 0.97 7.12 -5.14
C PRO A 110 0.07 6.27 -4.22
N SER A 111 0.34 4.97 -4.16
CA SER A 111 -0.56 3.95 -3.61
C SER A 111 0.20 3.00 -2.68
N VAL A 112 -0.31 2.78 -1.47
CA VAL A 112 0.25 1.81 -0.50
C VAL A 112 -0.85 0.90 0.03
N LEU A 113 -0.50 -0.34 0.37
CA LEU A 113 -1.34 -1.23 1.17
C LEU A 113 -0.73 -1.33 2.57
N VAL A 114 -1.52 -1.04 3.59
CA VAL A 114 -1.12 -1.13 5.01
C VAL A 114 -1.81 -2.35 5.60
N GLU A 115 -1.00 -3.36 5.91
CA GLU A 115 -1.40 -4.50 6.71
C GLU A 115 -1.30 -4.10 8.18
N THR A 116 -2.45 -3.85 8.82
CA THR A 116 -2.49 -3.32 10.18
C THR A 116 -2.04 -4.35 11.20
N ALA A 117 -2.44 -5.61 10.99
CA ALA A 117 -2.09 -6.76 11.81
C ALA A 117 -2.71 -8.02 11.21
N PHE A 118 -2.12 -9.19 11.44
CA PHE A 118 -2.70 -10.43 10.91
C PHE A 118 -3.84 -10.96 11.79
N ILE A 119 -5.07 -10.96 11.28
CA ILE A 119 -6.26 -11.41 12.03
C ILE A 119 -6.22 -12.90 12.40
N SER A 120 -5.37 -13.69 11.73
CA SER A 120 -5.14 -15.09 12.10
C SER A 120 -4.40 -15.27 13.43
N ASN A 121 -3.83 -14.20 13.99
CA ASN A 121 -3.22 -14.20 15.31
C ASN A 121 -4.23 -13.74 16.39
N PRO A 122 -4.56 -14.57 17.40
CA PRO A 122 -5.57 -14.22 18.41
C PRO A 122 -5.21 -13.02 19.31
N GLU A 123 -3.94 -12.66 19.44
CA GLU A 123 -3.55 -11.42 20.17
C GLU A 123 -3.83 -10.19 19.31
N GLU A 124 -3.51 -10.27 18.02
CA GLU A 124 -3.75 -9.21 17.06
C GLU A 124 -5.24 -9.02 16.78
N GLU A 125 -6.02 -10.09 16.63
CA GLU A 125 -7.48 -10.03 16.50
C GLU A 125 -8.14 -9.28 17.67
N ARG A 126 -7.69 -9.56 18.91
CA ARG A 126 -8.18 -8.83 20.09
C ARG A 126 -7.83 -7.35 20.03
N ARG A 127 -6.63 -7.00 19.57
CA ARG A 127 -6.21 -5.59 19.37
C ARG A 127 -7.01 -4.91 18.25
N LEU A 128 -7.27 -5.62 17.16
CA LEU A 128 -8.06 -5.10 16.04
C LEU A 128 -9.51 -4.78 16.45
N ASN A 129 -10.03 -5.41 17.51
CA ASN A 129 -11.33 -5.07 18.10
C ASN A 129 -11.28 -3.96 19.17
N ASP A 130 -10.10 -3.48 19.54
CA ASP A 130 -9.90 -2.39 20.50
C ASP A 130 -9.91 -1.03 19.78
N LYS A 131 -10.88 -0.18 20.11
CA LYS A 131 -11.03 1.15 19.49
C LYS A 131 -9.82 2.05 19.74
N GLY A 132 -9.22 2.01 20.93
CA GLY A 132 -8.04 2.80 21.25
C GLY A 132 -6.80 2.36 20.47
N TYR A 133 -6.69 1.07 20.14
CA TYR A 133 -5.68 0.57 19.22
C TYR A 133 -5.94 1.02 17.78
N GLN A 134 -7.19 0.94 17.30
CA GLN A 134 -7.59 1.44 15.98
C GLN A 134 -7.25 2.94 15.82
N ASP A 135 -7.55 3.76 16.83
CA ASP A 135 -7.23 5.20 16.84
C ASP A 135 -5.72 5.44 16.73
N LYS A 136 -4.90 4.71 17.52
CA LYS A 136 -3.43 4.80 17.44
C LYS A 136 -2.90 4.43 16.05
N MET A 137 -3.46 3.38 15.43
CA MET A 137 -3.11 2.95 14.08
C MET A 137 -3.46 4.04 13.05
N ALA A 138 -4.68 4.58 13.11
CA ALA A 138 -5.14 5.64 12.22
C ALA A 138 -4.27 6.91 12.34
N GLU A 139 -3.94 7.30 13.57
CA GLU A 139 -3.04 8.42 13.83
C GLU A 139 -1.63 8.19 13.27
N ALA A 140 -1.06 6.99 13.43
CA ALA A 140 0.24 6.66 12.88
C ALA A 140 0.26 6.73 11.35
N VAL A 141 -0.76 6.18 10.68
CA VAL A 141 -0.91 6.30 9.23
C VAL A 141 -1.02 7.77 8.81
N MET A 142 -1.84 8.57 9.51
CA MET A 142 -2.00 10.00 9.23
C MET A 142 -0.69 10.78 9.43
N ARG A 143 0.08 10.50 10.49
CA ARG A 143 1.41 11.10 10.69
C ARG A 143 2.36 10.76 9.55
N GLY A 144 2.35 9.50 9.09
CA GLY A 144 3.16 9.05 7.96
C GLY A 144 2.81 9.79 6.66
N ILE A 145 1.52 9.95 6.38
CA ILE A 145 1.02 10.72 5.23
C ILE A 145 1.46 12.19 5.32
N ARG A 146 1.31 12.83 6.49
CA ARG A 146 1.74 14.23 6.69
C ARG A 146 3.24 14.39 6.46
N ARG A 147 4.05 13.49 7.00
CA ARG A 147 5.51 13.48 6.84
C ARG A 147 5.92 13.30 5.37
N TYR A 148 5.24 12.43 4.64
CA TYR A 148 5.45 12.27 3.20
C TYR A 148 5.24 13.60 2.46
N PHE A 149 4.13 14.32 2.71
CA PHE A 149 3.87 15.60 2.03
C PHE A 149 4.78 16.75 2.46
N GLN A 150 5.26 16.75 3.70
CA GLN A 150 6.25 17.74 4.15
C GLN A 150 7.58 17.61 3.39
N THR A 151 7.96 16.39 3.01
CA THR A 151 9.21 16.08 2.31
C THR A 151 9.06 15.93 0.80
N ASN A 152 7.83 15.78 0.32
CA ASN A 152 7.44 15.69 -1.08
C ASN A 152 6.23 16.60 -1.32
N PRO A 153 6.41 17.93 -1.21
CA PRO A 153 5.31 18.86 -1.48
C PRO A 153 4.76 18.60 -2.88
N PRO A 154 3.43 18.55 -3.07
CA PRO A 154 2.85 18.27 -4.36
C PRO A 154 3.35 19.33 -5.36
N VAL A 155 4.02 18.88 -6.41
CA VAL A 155 4.43 19.76 -7.50
C VAL A 155 3.15 20.33 -8.08
N HIS A 156 3.01 21.66 -8.09
CA HIS A 156 1.86 22.31 -8.72
C HIS A 156 1.68 21.73 -10.12
N ARG A 157 0.53 21.09 -10.39
CA ARG A 157 0.15 20.73 -11.76
C ARG A 157 -0.02 22.05 -12.50
N THR A 158 1.02 22.48 -13.23
CA THR A 158 0.85 23.50 -14.26
C THR A 158 -0.18 22.94 -15.22
N THR A 159 -1.36 23.57 -15.28
CA THR A 159 -2.37 23.25 -16.26
C THR A 159 -1.73 23.44 -17.62
N VAL A 160 -1.35 22.36 -18.30
CA VAL A 160 -0.95 22.44 -19.71
C VAL A 160 -2.21 22.91 -20.42
N ALA A 161 -2.16 24.15 -20.92
CA ALA A 161 -3.23 24.79 -21.62
C ALA A 161 -3.78 23.85 -22.70
N ARG A 162 -5.12 23.74 -22.74
CA ARG A 162 -5.82 23.16 -23.88
C ARG A 162 -5.33 23.86 -25.14
N LEU A 163 -4.64 23.13 -26.01
CA LEU A 163 -4.55 23.47 -27.42
C LEU A 163 -5.75 22.80 -28.08
N GLY A 164 -6.76 23.62 -28.37
CA GLY A 164 -8.00 23.28 -29.06
C GLY A 164 -8.76 24.56 -29.31
#